data_AF-A0A661XFS7-F1
#
_entry.id   AF-A0A661XFS7-F1
#
_cell.length_a   1.000
_cell.length_b   1.000
_cell.length_c   1.000
_cell.angle_alpha   90.00
_cell.angle_beta   90.00
_cell.angle_gamma   90.00
#
_symmetry.space_group_name_H-M   'P 1'
#
loop_
_entity.id
_entity.type
_entity.pdbx_description
1 polymer ?
#
loop_
_entity_poly.entity_id
_entity_poly.type
_entity_poly.pdbx_seq_one_letter_code
_entity_poly.pdbx_strand_id
1 'polypeptide(L)'
;MKVCKVVGNVWATRKHWVLKGLKLLLVRELDVEKGELIGDIMLAVDKSVDAGIGDTVLVIDEGNSARQILENPRAGIRTIIAGIVDEVKKQEIYKRYH
;
A
#
# COMPACT_ATOMS: atom_id res chain seq x y z
N MET A 1 -3.89 -9.95 0.56
CA MET A 1 -3.39 -8.78 -0.21
C MET A 1 -4.58 -8.09 -0.83
N LYS A 2 -4.50 -6.79 -1.09
CA LYS A 2 -5.59 -5.96 -1.61
C LYS A 2 -5.07 -5.02 -2.70
N VAL A 3 -5.89 -4.71 -3.70
CA VAL A 3 -5.62 -3.61 -4.64
C VAL A 3 -6.15 -2.33 -4.00
N CYS A 4 -5.29 -1.33 -3.87
CA CYS A 4 -5.63 -0.06 -3.27
C CYS A 4 -5.23 1.08 -4.19
N LYS A 5 -5.77 2.27 -3.92
CA LYS A 5 -5.28 3.52 -4.49
C LYS A 5 -4.63 4.34 -3.39
N VAL A 6 -3.50 4.97 -3.70
CA VAL A 6 -2.87 5.93 -2.80
C VAL A 6 -3.65 7.24 -2.84
N VAL A 7 -4.19 7.63 -1.68
CA VAL A 7 -5.06 8.81 -1.54
C VAL A 7 -4.41 9.95 -0.78
N GLY A 8 -3.22 9.74 -0.23
CA GLY A 8 -2.49 10.78 0.50
C GLY A 8 -1.18 10.30 1.09
N ASN A 9 -0.49 11.22 1.74
CA ASN A 9 0.76 10.96 2.46
C ASN A 9 0.62 11.41 3.92
N VAL A 10 1.35 10.74 4.81
CA VAL A 10 1.46 11.14 6.22
C VAL A 10 2.91 11.45 6.53
N TRP A 11 3.13 12.46 7.36
CA TRP A 11 4.44 12.74 7.93
C TRP A 11 4.31 12.93 9.43
N ALA A 12 5.36 12.57 10.17
CA ALA A 12 5.39 12.74 11.62
C ALA A 12 6.85 12.93 12.09
N THR A 13 7.09 13.96 12.90
CA THR A 13 8.39 14.21 13.55
C THR A 13 8.65 13.27 14.71
N ARG A 14 7.60 12.89 15.45
CA ARG A 14 7.66 11.93 16.56
C ARG A 14 6.92 10.66 16.14
N LYS A 15 7.69 9.60 15.93
CA LYS A 15 7.19 8.27 15.53
C LYS A 15 8.11 7.18 16.05
N HIS A 16 7.60 5.95 16.10
CA HIS A 16 8.40 4.80 16.48
C HIS A 16 9.64 4.68 15.58
N TRP A 17 10.78 4.26 16.14
CA TRP A 17 12.07 4.27 15.44
C TRP A 17 12.06 3.42 14.16
N VAL A 18 11.26 2.36 14.13
CA VAL A 18 11.06 1.49 12.95
C VAL A 18 10.41 2.20 11.74
N LEU A 19 9.78 3.36 11.95
CA LEU A 19 9.13 4.16 10.90
C LEU A 19 10.03 5.33 10.42
N LYS A 20 11.24 5.45 10.94
CA LYS A 20 12.20 6.47 10.49
C LYS A 20 12.70 6.15 9.09
N GLY A 21 12.75 7.15 8.23
CA GLY A 21 13.19 7.00 6.83
C GLY A 21 12.21 6.30 5.90
N LEU A 22 11.08 5.79 6.42
CA LEU A 22 10.06 5.12 5.61
C LEU A 22 9.01 6.12 5.12
N LYS A 23 8.58 5.94 3.86
CA LYS A 23 7.47 6.70 3.26
C LYS A 23 6.16 6.15 3.81
N LEU A 24 5.30 7.06 4.30
CA LEU A 24 4.03 6.70 4.91
C LEU A 24 2.90 7.22 4.02
N LEU A 25 2.07 6.31 3.54
CA LEU A 25 1.04 6.58 2.55
C LEU A 25 -0.33 6.19 3.10
N LEU A 26 -1.33 7.02 2.82
CA LEU A 26 -2.73 6.68 3.04
C LEU A 26 -3.24 5.98 1.79
N VAL A 27 -3.78 4.78 1.99
CA VAL A 27 -4.33 3.96 0.91
C VAL A 27 -5.78 3.62 1.21
N ARG A 28 -6.59 3.49 0.16
CA ARG A 28 -7.97 3.02 0.26
C ARG A 28 -8.20 1.91 -0.74
N GLU A 29 -8.96 0.90 -0.35
CA GLU A 29 -9.22 -0.25 -1.20
C GLU A 29 -9.95 0.17 -2.48
N LEU A 30 -9.54 -0.39 -3.62
CA LEU A 30 -10.10 -0.10 -4.94
C LEU A 30 -10.96 -1.29 -5.36
N ASP A 31 -12.25 -1.05 -5.56
CA ASP A 31 -13.11 -1.98 -6.27
C ASP A 31 -12.67 -1.98 -7.75
N VAL A 32 -11.94 -3.02 -8.16
CA VAL A 32 -11.42 -3.12 -9.52
C VAL A 32 -12.51 -3.28 -10.57
N GLU A 33 -13.73 -3.70 -10.18
CA GLU A 33 -14.85 -3.87 -11.10
C GLU A 33 -15.51 -2.51 -11.37
N LYS A 34 -15.87 -1.79 -10.29
CA LYS A 34 -16.56 -0.49 -10.37
C LYS A 34 -15.63 0.70 -10.56
N GLY A 35 -14.35 0.55 -10.20
CA GLY A 35 -13.38 1.65 -10.16
C GLY A 35 -13.58 2.62 -8.99
N GLU A 36 -14.35 2.21 -7.98
CA GLU A 36 -14.69 3.03 -6.82
C GLU A 36 -13.78 2.73 -5.64
N LEU A 37 -13.53 3.75 -4.80
CA LEU A 37 -12.81 3.57 -3.55
C LEU A 37 -13.77 3.10 -2.45
N ILE A 38 -13.46 1.97 -1.84
CA ILE A 38 -14.29 1.31 -0.84
C ILE A 38 -13.55 1.17 0.50
N GLY A 39 -14.32 0.90 1.56
CA GLY A 39 -13.79 0.70 2.91
C GLY A 39 -13.14 1.94 3.51
N ASP A 40 -12.41 1.71 4.60
CA ASP A 40 -11.70 2.73 5.36
C ASP A 40 -10.31 3.03 4.80
N ILE A 41 -9.78 4.20 5.15
CA ILE A 41 -8.40 4.58 4.86
C ILE A 41 -7.46 3.79 5.78
N MET A 42 -6.42 3.22 5.19
CA MET A 42 -5.35 2.51 5.89
C MET A 42 -4.02 3.23 5.73
N LEU A 43 -3.18 3.18 6.75
CA LEU A 43 -1.79 3.61 6.65
C LEU A 43 -0.94 2.46 6.12
N ALA A 44 -0.33 2.63 4.95
CA ALA A 44 0.63 1.70 4.40
C ALA A 44 2.03 2.31 4.39
N VAL A 45 3.03 1.47 4.62
CA VAL A 45 4.44 1.84 4.48
C VAL A 45 4.88 1.55 3.05
N ASP A 46 5.69 2.44 2.49
CA ASP A 46 6.45 2.19 1.27
C ASP A 46 7.95 2.32 1.59
N LYS A 47 8.69 1.23 1.37
CA LYS A 47 10.13 1.15 1.61
C LYS A 47 10.93 1.43 0.33
N SER A 48 10.47 0.95 -0.82
CA SER A 48 11.29 0.90 -2.05
C SER A 48 10.49 0.86 -3.35
N VAL A 49 9.15 0.91 -3.29
CA VAL A 49 8.28 0.85 -4.48
C VAL A 49 8.14 2.25 -5.10
N ASP A 50 8.33 3.29 -4.29
CA ASP A 50 8.19 4.70 -4.65
C ASP A 50 6.82 5.10 -5.18
N ALA A 51 5.77 4.54 -4.59
CA ALA A 51 4.39 4.86 -4.94
C ALA A 51 4.02 6.30 -4.56
N GLY A 52 3.31 7.01 -5.43
CA GLY A 52 2.79 8.35 -5.25
C GLY A 52 1.28 8.41 -5.08
N ILE A 53 0.76 9.59 -4.73
CA ILE A 53 -0.69 9.83 -4.68
C ILE A 53 -1.27 9.65 -6.08
N GLY A 54 -2.34 8.86 -6.19
CA GLY A 54 -2.98 8.55 -7.46
C GLY A 54 -2.63 7.16 -7.99
N ASP A 55 -1.52 6.57 -7.53
CA ASP A 55 -1.08 5.24 -7.97
C ASP A 55 -2.03 4.15 -7.47
N THR A 56 -2.27 3.17 -8.34
CA THR A 56 -2.89 1.90 -7.96
C THR A 56 -1.79 0.97 -7.48
N VAL A 57 -1.93 0.44 -6.26
CA VAL A 57 -0.87 -0.31 -5.57
C VAL A 57 -1.40 -1.64 -5.03
N LEU A 58 -0.51 -2.63 -4.98
CA LEU A 58 -0.74 -3.89 -4.29
C LEU A 58 -0.31 -3.75 -2.83
N VAL A 59 -1.25 -3.96 -1.91
CA VAL A 59 -1.03 -3.83 -0.47
C VAL A 59 -1.06 -5.21 0.21
N ILE A 60 -0.06 -5.47 1.04
CA ILE A 60 -0.02 -6.61 1.94
C ILE A 60 -0.44 -6.11 3.32
N ASP A 61 -1.52 -6.66 3.87
CA ASP A 61 -2.00 -6.38 5.22
C ASP A 61 -1.77 -7.58 6.14
N GLU A 62 -0.50 -7.88 6.39
CA GLU A 62 -0.08 -9.00 7.22
C GLU A 62 1.30 -8.72 7.82
N GLY A 63 1.41 -8.80 9.15
CA GLY A 63 2.62 -8.41 9.88
C GLY A 63 3.85 -9.26 9.61
N ASN A 64 3.70 -10.56 9.30
CA ASN A 64 4.86 -11.42 9.04
C ASN A 64 5.53 -11.07 7.70
N SER A 65 4.72 -10.99 6.65
CA SER A 65 5.13 -10.57 5.30
C SER A 65 5.73 -9.16 5.31
N ALA A 66 5.12 -8.22 6.07
CA ALA A 66 5.65 -6.87 6.22
C ALA A 66 7.07 -6.85 6.84
N ARG A 67 7.36 -7.68 7.85
CA ARG A 67 8.70 -7.75 8.45
C ARG A 67 9.75 -8.28 7.49
N GLN A 68 9.39 -9.23 6.62
CA GLN A 68 10.29 -9.79 5.61
C GLN A 68 10.66 -8.72 4.58
N ILE A 69 9.68 -8.01 4.03
CA ILE A 69 9.90 -6.93 3.06
C ILE A 69 10.71 -5.78 3.68
N LEU A 70 10.41 -5.46 4.94
CA LEU A 70 11.17 -4.45 5.67
C LEU A 70 12.56 -4.91 6.09
N GLU A 71 12.88 -6.21 5.99
CA GLU A 71 14.10 -6.84 6.49
C GLU A 71 14.37 -6.50 7.97
N ASN A 72 13.28 -6.36 8.73
CA ASN A 72 13.32 -5.96 10.12
C ASN A 72 12.39 -6.86 10.95
N PRO A 73 12.92 -7.88 11.64
CA PRO A 73 12.10 -8.81 12.41
C PRO A 73 11.39 -8.17 13.60
N ARG A 74 11.82 -6.96 14.02
CA ARG A 74 11.19 -6.18 15.10
C ARG A 74 10.20 -5.13 14.59
N ALA A 75 9.98 -5.03 13.27
CA ALA A 75 9.00 -4.10 12.73
C ALA A 75 7.58 -4.51 13.12
N GLY A 76 6.96 -3.72 13.99
CA GLY A 76 5.53 -3.79 14.30
C GLY A 76 4.66 -3.13 13.22
N ILE A 77 4.99 -3.36 11.95
CA ILE A 77 4.28 -2.82 10.79
C ILE A 77 3.46 -3.95 10.17
N ARG A 78 2.19 -3.68 9.90
CA ARG A 78 1.26 -4.67 9.34
C ARG A 78 1.01 -4.46 7.85
N THR A 79 0.87 -3.20 7.46
CA THR A 79 0.40 -2.83 6.12
C THR A 79 1.55 -2.21 5.32
N ILE A 80 1.89 -2.81 4.19
CA ILE A 80 2.99 -2.39 3.32
C ILE A 80 2.57 -2.41 1.85
N ILE A 81 3.06 -1.45 1.08
CA ILE A 81 2.95 -1.44 -0.37
C ILE A 81 4.00 -2.40 -0.92
N ALA A 82 3.55 -3.40 -1.67
CA ALA A 82 4.40 -4.43 -2.28
C ALA A 82 4.77 -4.12 -3.73
N GLY A 83 4.00 -3.25 -4.40
CA GLY A 83 4.23 -2.87 -5.80
C GLY A 83 3.18 -1.90 -6.33
N ILE A 84 3.49 -1.27 -7.46
CA ILE A 84 2.53 -0.52 -8.30
C ILE A 84 1.87 -1.51 -9.25
N VAL A 85 0.57 -1.33 -9.51
CA VAL A 85 -0.24 -2.21 -10.34
C VAL A 85 -0.36 -1.61 -11.73
N ASP A 86 0.20 -2.29 -12.74
CA ASP A 86 0.06 -1.89 -14.14
C ASP A 86 -1.31 -2.27 -14.71
N GLU A 87 -1.73 -3.52 -14.48
CA GLU A 87 -3.01 -4.06 -14.96
C GLU A 87 -3.62 -5.10 -14.02
N VAL A 88 -4.95 -5.24 -14.09
CA VAL A 88 -5.72 -6.26 -13.38
C VAL A 88 -6.59 -6.99 -14.40
N LYS A 89 -6.43 -8.32 -14.46
CA LYS A 89 -7.26 -9.22 -15.25
C LYS A 89 -7.99 -10.19 -14.34
N LYS A 90 -9.32 -10.12 -14.31
CA LYS A 90 -10.19 -10.99 -13.50
C LYS A 90 -11.40 -11.40 -14.33
N GLN A 91 -11.44 -12.66 -14.77
CA GLN A 91 -12.50 -13.17 -15.67
C GLN A 91 -12.68 -12.26 -16.89
N GLU A 92 -13.86 -11.63 -17.05
CA GLU A 92 -14.19 -10.69 -18.13
C GLU A 92 -13.70 -9.26 -17.88
N ILE A 93 -13.13 -8.98 -16.70
CA ILE A 93 -12.66 -7.66 -16.32
C ILE A 93 -11.19 -7.52 -16.69
N TYR A 94 -10.89 -6.52 -17.51
CA TYR A 94 -9.55 -6.06 -17.82
C TYR A 94 -9.45 -4.56 -17.57
N LYS A 95 -8.57 -4.15 -16.67
CA LYS A 95 -8.27 -2.74 -16.41
C LYS A 95 -6.78 -2.50 -16.38
N ARG A 96 -6.37 -1.41 -17.01
CA ARG A 96 -4.99 -0.93 -17.06
C ARG A 96 -4.90 0.42 -16.36
N TYR A 97 -3.89 0.58 -15.51
CA TYR A 97 -3.66 1.77 -14.69
C TYR A 97 -2.38 2.51 -15.10
N HIS A 98 -1.41 1.82 -15.70
CA HIS A 98 -0.19 2.42 -16.24
C HIS A 98 0.13 1.97 -17.68
#